data_AF-A0A382SUP9-F1
#
_entry.id   AF-A0A382SUP9-F1
#
_cell.length_a   1.000
_cell.length_b   1.000
_cell.length_c   1.000
_cell.angle_alpha   90.00
_cell.angle_beta   90.00
_cell.angle_gamma   90.00
#
_symmetry.space_group_name_H-M   'P 1'
#
loop_
_entity.id
_entity.type
_entity.pdbx_description
1 polymer ?
#
loop_
_entity_poly.entity_id
_entity_poly.type
_entity_poly.pdbx_seq_one_letter_code
_entity_poly.pdbx_strand_id
1 'polypeptide(L)'
;IGVNVTNVGSGYTSVPAVTIAGAAQGTATLNKGAAFSAGERITATDLSSAVLAAASSPTGKGSAVSNDSGYYYFNGNFIRAGASTVILDKYTNTPSYRIGFQVTASIIDSGDDSTLLDNAQGAYNYAAPGADRLKYALVLTKKTTTSTDDTDFIEMIRLVGGVRHQETSYAIYSVLEETFARRTHDESGSYTVRHFPLQLKLSTDSNLTQAQNDARFVARLDPGKAYVHGHEFTTLISSDITIDRARETNQVNGFDRLMQYGNYTVVRDLEGFFDTTGHAIVDLHKVAHESIIVTDPTTYANTKIGTA
;
A
#
# COMPACT_ATOMS: atom_id res chain seq x y z
N ILE A 1 -54.52 -20.96 13.07
CA ILE A 1 -53.58 -21.74 12.24
C ILE A 1 -52.37 -20.85 12.01
N GLY A 2 -51.23 -21.18 12.59
CA GLY A 2 -49.97 -20.43 12.40
C GLY A 2 -49.09 -21.18 11.42
N VAL A 3 -48.52 -20.49 10.44
CA VAL A 3 -47.50 -21.04 9.55
C VAL A 3 -46.15 -20.64 10.12
N ASN A 4 -45.39 -21.61 10.62
CA ASN A 4 -44.01 -21.39 11.04
C ASN A 4 -43.09 -21.54 9.84
N VAL A 5 -42.44 -20.45 9.44
CA VAL A 5 -41.35 -20.50 8.46
C VAL A 5 -40.08 -20.88 9.22
N THR A 6 -39.65 -22.14 9.12
CA THR A 6 -38.53 -22.66 9.89
C THR A 6 -37.16 -22.44 9.23
N ASN A 7 -37.13 -22.12 7.94
CA ASN A 7 -35.91 -21.86 7.17
C ASN A 7 -36.11 -20.71 6.17
N VAL A 8 -35.05 -19.94 5.95
CA VAL A 8 -34.99 -18.90 4.91
C VAL A 8 -34.31 -19.45 3.65
N GLY A 9 -34.85 -19.14 2.48
CA GLY A 9 -34.19 -19.36 1.19
C GLY A 9 -33.43 -18.12 0.73
N SER A 10 -32.47 -18.29 -0.17
CA SER A 10 -31.72 -17.22 -0.83
C SER A 10 -31.87 -17.30 -2.35
N GLY A 11 -31.76 -16.17 -3.06
CA GLY A 11 -31.72 -16.13 -4.53
C GLY A 11 -33.05 -15.80 -5.22
N TYR A 12 -34.01 -15.19 -4.51
CA TYR A 12 -35.29 -14.80 -5.12
C TYR A 12 -35.12 -13.62 -6.07
N THR A 13 -35.56 -13.77 -7.32
CA THR A 13 -35.64 -12.69 -8.33
C THR A 13 -37.01 -11.98 -8.33
N SER A 14 -37.94 -12.44 -7.49
CA SER A 14 -39.26 -11.86 -7.24
C SER A 14 -39.65 -12.01 -5.76
N VAL A 15 -40.64 -11.23 -5.31
CA VAL A 15 -41.05 -11.23 -3.89
C VAL A 15 -41.66 -12.59 -3.52
N PRO A 16 -41.12 -13.31 -2.52
CA PRO A 16 -41.69 -14.58 -2.08
C PRO A 16 -43.06 -14.35 -1.42
N ALA A 17 -44.04 -15.20 -1.76
CA ALA A 17 -45.39 -15.16 -1.21
C ALA A 17 -45.72 -16.48 -0.51
N VAL A 18 -46.45 -16.40 0.60
CA VAL A 18 -47.01 -17.57 1.30
C VAL A 18 -48.50 -17.59 1.01
N THR A 19 -48.99 -18.63 0.34
CA THR A 19 -50.42 -18.80 0.04
C THR A 19 -51.00 -19.92 0.89
N ILE A 20 -52.03 -19.62 1.67
CA ILE A 20 -52.82 -20.62 2.42
C ILE A 20 -54.11 -20.84 1.64
N ALA A 21 -54.32 -22.05 1.10
CA ALA A 21 -55.53 -22.38 0.36
C ALA A 21 -56.64 -22.91 1.30
N GLY A 22 -57.73 -22.16 1.40
CA GLY A 22 -58.99 -22.49 2.06
C GLY A 22 -60.10 -21.59 1.52
N ALA A 23 -61.35 -21.71 1.98
CA ALA A 23 -62.52 -21.01 1.42
C ALA A 23 -62.46 -19.46 1.45
N ALA A 24 -61.42 -18.87 2.05
CA ALA A 24 -61.09 -17.45 1.95
C ALA A 24 -59.60 -17.31 1.58
N GLN A 25 -59.30 -16.51 0.56
CA GLN A 25 -57.93 -16.24 0.11
C GLN A 25 -57.41 -14.98 0.80
N GLY A 26 -56.28 -15.11 1.51
CA GLY A 26 -55.55 -13.99 2.10
C GLY A 26 -54.12 -13.95 1.53
N THR A 27 -53.77 -12.85 0.88
CA THR A 27 -52.41 -12.62 0.35
C THR A 27 -51.73 -11.59 1.24
N ALA A 28 -50.62 -11.96 1.90
CA ALA A 28 -49.76 -11.02 2.59
C ALA A 28 -48.63 -10.59 1.66
N THR A 29 -48.62 -9.33 1.25
CA THR A 29 -47.57 -8.74 0.38
C THR A 29 -46.73 -7.76 1.18
N LEU A 30 -45.40 -7.92 1.14
CA LEU A 30 -44.44 -7.06 1.83
C LEU A 30 -44.32 -5.71 1.09
N ASN A 31 -44.72 -4.60 1.73
CA ASN A 31 -44.79 -3.28 1.08
C ASN A 31 -43.51 -2.43 1.14
N LYS A 32 -42.43 -2.87 1.80
CA LYS A 32 -41.11 -2.20 1.71
C LYS A 32 -39.98 -3.06 2.28
N GLY A 33 -38.92 -3.25 1.48
CA GLY A 33 -37.56 -3.64 1.92
C GLY A 33 -37.40 -5.05 2.49
N ALA A 34 -36.64 -5.91 1.80
CA ALA A 34 -36.39 -7.27 2.21
C ALA A 34 -35.43 -7.36 3.42
N ALA A 35 -35.95 -7.36 4.65
CA ALA A 35 -35.44 -8.12 5.80
C ALA A 35 -36.18 -7.72 7.08
N PHE A 36 -36.62 -8.71 7.87
CA PHE A 36 -37.02 -8.48 9.26
C PHE A 36 -35.78 -8.36 10.15
N SER A 37 -35.79 -7.44 11.11
CA SER A 37 -34.75 -7.35 12.13
C SER A 37 -34.89 -8.50 13.15
N ALA A 38 -33.77 -8.94 13.73
CA ALA A 38 -33.82 -9.96 14.78
C ALA A 38 -34.67 -9.47 15.97
N GLY A 39 -35.67 -10.26 16.36
CA GLY A 39 -36.61 -9.89 17.43
C GLY A 39 -37.67 -8.86 17.04
N GLU A 40 -37.77 -8.48 15.76
CA GLU A 40 -38.84 -7.61 15.26
C GLU A 40 -40.21 -8.29 15.44
N ARG A 41 -41.19 -7.51 15.94
CA ARG A 41 -42.57 -7.95 16.09
C ARG A 41 -43.30 -7.76 14.76
N ILE A 42 -43.60 -8.86 14.09
CA ILE A 42 -44.39 -8.88 12.86
C ILE A 42 -45.86 -9.01 13.27
N THR A 43 -46.65 -7.99 12.96
CA THR A 43 -48.10 -7.98 13.25
C THR A 43 -48.90 -8.03 11.97
N ALA A 44 -50.03 -8.72 12.01
CA ALA A 44 -51.04 -8.60 10.96
C ALA A 44 -51.59 -7.16 10.92
N THR A 45 -52.01 -6.69 9.75
CA THR A 45 -52.53 -5.32 9.55
C THR A 45 -53.77 -5.04 10.40
N ASP A 46 -54.54 -6.08 10.70
CA ASP A 46 -55.73 -6.04 11.58
C ASP A 46 -55.40 -6.30 13.06
N LEU A 47 -54.11 -6.43 13.41
CA LEU A 47 -53.59 -6.72 14.75
C LEU A 47 -54.09 -8.03 15.36
N SER A 48 -54.72 -8.91 14.58
CA SER A 48 -55.29 -10.19 15.06
C SER A 48 -54.24 -11.20 15.52
N SER A 49 -53.01 -11.05 15.06
CA SER A 49 -51.89 -11.93 15.40
C SER A 49 -50.56 -11.20 15.35
N ALA A 50 -49.63 -11.66 16.17
CA ALA A 50 -48.26 -11.18 16.22
C ALA A 50 -47.29 -12.34 16.40
N VAL A 51 -46.18 -12.32 15.67
CA VAL A 51 -45.09 -13.29 15.78
C VAL A 51 -43.79 -12.52 15.92
N LEU A 52 -42.86 -13.05 16.72
CA LEU A 52 -41.52 -12.51 16.81
C LEU A 52 -40.64 -13.16 15.74
N ALA A 53 -39.93 -12.35 14.95
CA ALA A 53 -38.91 -12.86 14.05
C ALA A 53 -37.81 -13.55 14.87
N ALA A 54 -37.51 -14.81 14.53
CA ALA A 54 -36.48 -15.58 15.22
C ALA A 54 -35.13 -14.86 15.15
N ALA A 55 -34.50 -14.64 16.29
CA ALA A 55 -33.14 -14.10 16.33
C ALA A 55 -32.18 -15.18 15.81
N SER A 56 -31.61 -14.98 14.62
CA SER A 56 -30.51 -15.81 14.13
C SER A 56 -29.18 -15.17 14.52
N SER A 57 -28.17 -16.00 14.80
CA SER A 57 -26.79 -15.51 14.86
C SER A 57 -26.40 -14.94 13.50
N PRO A 58 -25.71 -13.78 13.43
CA PRO A 58 -25.27 -13.22 12.15
C PRO A 58 -24.40 -14.25 11.41
N THR A 59 -24.89 -14.77 10.28
CA THR A 59 -24.12 -15.63 9.40
C THR A 59 -23.59 -14.80 8.24
N GLY A 60 -22.27 -14.72 8.08
CA GLY A 60 -21.65 -13.95 6.99
C GLY A 60 -20.23 -13.52 7.31
N LYS A 61 -19.60 -12.81 6.37
CA LYS A 61 -18.30 -12.16 6.60
C LYS A 61 -18.54 -10.70 6.97
N GLY A 62 -17.98 -10.27 8.08
CA GLY A 62 -17.94 -8.88 8.51
C GLY A 62 -16.51 -8.46 8.81
N SER A 63 -16.29 -7.16 8.93
CA SER A 63 -14.98 -6.58 9.20
C SER A 63 -15.08 -5.63 10.38
N ALA A 64 -14.20 -5.79 11.37
CA ALA A 64 -14.10 -4.93 12.54
C ALA A 64 -12.63 -4.71 12.90
N VAL A 65 -12.36 -3.59 13.57
CA VAL A 65 -11.06 -3.28 14.16
C VAL A 65 -11.27 -2.98 15.62
N SER A 66 -10.45 -3.57 16.47
CA SER A 66 -10.45 -3.37 17.90
C SER A 66 -9.09 -2.90 18.38
N ASN A 67 -9.07 -2.02 19.38
CA ASN A 67 -7.87 -1.69 20.14
C ASN A 67 -8.03 -2.17 21.58
N ASP A 68 -6.92 -2.56 22.19
CA ASP A 68 -6.86 -2.74 23.65
C ASP A 68 -6.58 -1.40 24.34
N SER A 69 -6.75 -1.36 25.66
CA SER A 69 -6.42 -0.19 26.46
C SER A 69 -4.93 0.13 26.38
N GLY A 70 -4.60 1.41 26.23
CA GLY A 70 -3.21 1.83 26.05
C GLY A 70 -3.04 3.34 26.19
N TYR A 71 -1.79 3.80 26.09
CA TYR A 71 -1.46 5.21 26.09
C TYR A 71 -0.98 5.64 24.71
N TYR A 72 -1.46 6.79 24.27
CA TYR A 72 -1.09 7.41 23.01
C TYR A 72 -0.54 8.79 23.29
N TYR A 73 0.45 9.21 22.51
CA TYR A 73 1.04 10.53 22.64
C TYR A 73 0.46 11.46 21.59
N PHE A 74 -0.05 12.59 22.05
CA PHE A 74 -0.56 13.64 21.19
C PHE A 74 -0.32 15.00 21.84
N ASN A 75 0.25 15.94 21.06
CA ASN A 75 0.47 17.33 21.46
C ASN A 75 1.08 17.49 22.88
N GLY A 76 2.16 16.76 23.18
CA GLY A 76 2.85 16.87 24.48
C GLY A 76 2.22 16.06 25.62
N ASN A 77 1.09 15.38 25.39
CA ASN A 77 0.34 14.69 26.43
C ASN A 77 0.23 13.19 26.16
N PHE A 78 0.31 12.39 27.23
CA PHE A 78 -0.05 10.98 27.19
C PHE A 78 -1.53 10.84 27.49
N ILE A 79 -2.30 10.40 26.50
CA ILE A 79 -3.75 10.22 26.60
C ILE A 79 -4.03 8.72 26.68
N ARG A 80 -4.80 8.30 27.69
CA ARG A 80 -5.24 6.91 27.81
C ARG A 80 -6.41 6.67 26.86
N ALA A 81 -6.27 5.72 25.95
CA ALA A 81 -7.38 5.16 25.20
C ALA A 81 -7.89 3.90 25.90
N GLY A 82 -9.20 3.78 26.08
CA GLY A 82 -9.83 2.55 26.53
C GLY A 82 -9.88 1.50 25.43
N ALA A 83 -10.13 0.24 25.80
CA ALA A 83 -10.41 -0.80 24.82
C ALA A 83 -11.71 -0.46 24.08
N SER A 84 -11.68 -0.50 22.75
CA SER A 84 -12.85 -0.19 21.93
C SER A 84 -12.84 -0.99 20.64
N THR A 85 -14.00 -1.10 19.98
CA THR A 85 -14.16 -1.83 18.73
C THR A 85 -15.04 -1.03 17.78
N VAL A 86 -14.56 -0.84 16.54
CA VAL A 86 -15.29 -0.20 15.46
C VAL A 86 -15.59 -1.23 14.38
N ILE A 87 -16.86 -1.30 13.98
CA ILE A 87 -17.30 -2.12 12.85
C ILE A 87 -17.00 -1.36 11.56
N LEU A 88 -16.19 -1.94 10.68
CA LEU A 88 -15.90 -1.40 9.35
C LEU A 88 -17.05 -1.69 8.41
N ASP A 89 -17.41 -2.95 8.25
CA ASP A 89 -18.50 -3.39 7.40
C ASP A 89 -19.22 -4.58 8.05
N LYS A 90 -20.56 -4.53 8.07
CA LYS A 90 -21.37 -5.59 8.70
C LYS A 90 -21.49 -6.84 7.83
N TYR A 91 -21.37 -6.69 6.51
CA TYR A 91 -21.71 -7.73 5.53
C TYR A 91 -20.67 -7.93 4.42
N THR A 92 -19.47 -7.33 4.54
CA THR A 92 -18.38 -7.55 3.57
C THR A 92 -17.02 -7.70 4.26
N ASN A 93 -16.12 -8.43 3.60
CA ASN A 93 -14.71 -8.62 3.95
C ASN A 93 -13.74 -7.76 3.13
N THR A 94 -14.25 -6.80 2.34
CA THR A 94 -13.41 -5.89 1.53
C THR A 94 -13.55 -4.42 1.97
N PRO A 95 -13.32 -4.09 3.25
CA PRO A 95 -13.42 -2.71 3.73
C PRO A 95 -12.33 -1.83 3.13
N SER A 96 -12.68 -0.58 2.85
CA SER A 96 -11.75 0.45 2.38
C SER A 96 -11.89 1.69 3.25
N TYR A 97 -11.09 1.77 4.33
CA TYR A 97 -11.16 2.85 5.31
C TYR A 97 -9.78 3.18 5.87
N ARG A 98 -9.63 4.41 6.35
CA ARG A 98 -8.56 4.85 7.24
C ARG A 98 -9.05 4.67 8.67
N ILE A 99 -8.33 3.92 9.49
CA ILE A 99 -8.68 3.62 10.87
C ILE A 99 -7.66 4.27 11.79
N GLY A 100 -8.16 4.91 12.83
CA GLY A 100 -7.34 5.69 13.74
C GLY A 100 -8.13 6.27 14.90
N PHE A 101 -7.45 7.06 15.73
CA PHE A 101 -8.11 7.78 16.82
C PHE A 101 -8.47 9.19 16.38
N GLN A 102 -9.73 9.54 16.57
CA GLN A 102 -10.14 10.94 16.59
C GLN A 102 -9.81 11.51 17.97
N VAL A 103 -9.03 12.58 17.98
CA VAL A 103 -8.76 13.37 19.18
C VAL A 103 -9.87 14.40 19.33
N THR A 104 -10.38 14.56 20.55
CA THR A 104 -11.31 15.63 20.90
C THR A 104 -10.75 16.37 22.09
N ALA A 105 -10.54 17.68 21.93
CA ALA A 105 -10.15 18.58 22.99
C ALA A 105 -11.40 19.20 23.63
N SER A 106 -11.50 19.15 24.95
CA SER A 106 -12.56 19.83 25.72
C SER A 106 -11.97 20.49 26.95
N ILE A 107 -12.60 21.57 27.40
CA ILE A 107 -12.31 22.16 28.71
C ILE A 107 -13.27 21.49 29.71
N ILE A 108 -12.74 21.02 30.83
CA ILE A 108 -13.51 20.44 31.93
C ILE A 108 -13.43 21.40 33.11
N ASP A 109 -14.58 21.79 33.62
CA ASP A 109 -14.72 22.64 34.80
C ASP A 109 -15.04 21.81 36.05
N SER A 110 -15.13 22.48 37.20
CA SER A 110 -15.48 21.84 38.48
C SER A 110 -16.94 21.36 38.58
N GLY A 111 -17.81 21.75 37.64
CA GLY A 111 -19.18 21.25 37.53
C GLY A 111 -19.22 19.86 36.90
N ASP A 112 -18.37 19.63 35.90
CA ASP A 112 -18.21 18.34 35.22
C ASP A 112 -17.34 17.35 36.03
N ASP A 113 -16.31 17.84 36.73
CA ASP A 113 -15.42 17.03 37.55
C ASP A 113 -15.23 17.61 38.95
N SER A 114 -15.93 17.02 39.92
CA SER A 114 -15.85 17.42 41.34
C SER A 114 -14.45 17.29 41.97
N THR A 115 -13.51 16.56 41.34
CA THR A 115 -12.12 16.50 41.81
C THR A 115 -11.34 17.78 41.55
N LEU A 116 -11.88 18.69 40.75
CA LEU A 116 -11.34 20.02 40.47
C LEU A 116 -11.80 21.07 41.49
N LEU A 117 -12.64 20.72 42.46
CA LEU A 117 -13.01 21.62 43.55
C LEU A 117 -11.81 21.82 44.51
N ASP A 118 -11.64 23.04 45.02
CA ASP A 118 -10.61 23.32 46.02
C ASP A 118 -10.88 22.50 47.30
N ASN A 119 -9.82 22.03 47.94
CA ASN A 119 -9.95 21.27 49.17
C ASN A 119 -10.15 22.21 50.38
N ALA A 120 -11.13 21.89 51.23
CA ALA A 120 -11.33 22.56 52.52
C ALA A 120 -11.44 21.50 53.63
N GLN A 121 -10.59 21.62 54.67
CA GLN A 121 -10.58 20.72 55.83
C GLN A 121 -10.55 19.21 55.48
N GLY A 122 -9.93 18.83 54.36
CA GLY A 122 -9.82 17.43 53.93
C GLY A 122 -11.00 16.89 53.11
N ALA A 123 -11.95 17.73 52.72
CA ALA A 123 -13.04 17.39 51.79
C ALA A 123 -13.13 18.38 50.62
N TYR A 124 -13.81 17.99 49.55
CA TYR A 124 -14.07 18.86 48.39
C TYR A 124 -15.02 20.00 48.77
N ASN A 125 -14.65 21.24 48.47
CA ASN A 125 -15.47 22.42 48.74
C ASN A 125 -16.39 22.74 47.56
N TYR A 126 -17.67 22.35 47.64
CA TYR A 126 -18.67 22.59 46.60
C TYR A 126 -18.97 24.07 46.32
N ALA A 127 -18.52 25.01 47.18
CA ALA A 127 -18.69 26.44 46.99
C ALA A 127 -17.45 27.15 46.41
N ALA A 128 -16.35 26.43 46.21
CA ALA A 128 -15.12 26.97 45.64
C ALA A 128 -14.72 26.19 44.38
N PRO A 129 -15.15 26.65 43.18
CA PRO A 129 -14.71 26.07 41.93
C PRO A 129 -13.20 26.28 41.77
N GLY A 130 -12.46 25.20 41.51
CA GLY A 130 -11.04 25.30 41.16
C GLY A 130 -10.85 25.57 39.67
N ALA A 131 -9.60 25.49 39.21
CA ALA A 131 -9.24 25.84 37.85
C ALA A 131 -9.68 24.77 36.82
N ASP A 132 -10.22 25.24 35.70
CA ASP A 132 -10.57 24.41 34.55
C ASP A 132 -9.34 23.70 33.97
N ARG A 133 -9.56 22.51 33.43
CA ARG A 133 -8.49 21.70 32.82
C ARG A 133 -8.79 21.36 31.36
N LEU A 134 -7.75 21.45 30.53
CA LEU A 134 -7.78 20.91 29.17
C LEU A 134 -7.74 19.38 29.24
N LYS A 135 -8.74 18.73 28.64
CA LYS A 135 -8.84 17.28 28.51
C LYS A 135 -8.81 16.89 27.03
N TYR A 136 -8.01 15.88 26.74
CA TYR A 136 -8.06 15.19 25.45
C TYR A 136 -8.72 13.82 25.62
N ALA A 137 -9.62 13.49 24.71
CA ALA A 137 -10.24 12.17 24.60
C ALA A 137 -9.91 11.54 23.25
N LEU A 138 -9.70 10.23 23.26
CA LEU A 138 -9.44 9.43 22.06
C LEU A 138 -10.61 8.51 21.79
N VAL A 139 -11.16 8.58 20.59
CA VAL A 139 -12.23 7.69 20.13
C VAL A 139 -11.76 6.98 18.86
N LEU A 140 -11.76 5.65 18.89
CA LEU A 140 -11.46 4.86 17.69
C LEU A 140 -12.55 5.15 16.66
N THR A 141 -12.14 5.55 15.46
CA THR A 141 -13.06 5.86 14.36
C THR A 141 -12.51 5.37 13.03
N LYS A 142 -13.39 5.32 12.03
CA LYS A 142 -13.06 5.04 10.65
C LYS A 142 -13.40 6.27 9.79
N LYS A 143 -12.50 6.62 8.88
CA LYS A 143 -12.70 7.63 7.84
C LYS A 143 -12.61 6.99 6.47
N THR A 144 -13.20 7.62 5.46
CA THR A 144 -13.03 7.18 4.07
C THR A 144 -11.58 7.36 3.63
N THR A 145 -11.13 6.60 2.64
CA THR A 145 -9.77 6.70 2.10
C THR A 145 -9.46 8.03 1.42
N THR A 146 -10.48 8.80 1.06
CA THR A 146 -10.39 10.11 0.41
C THR A 146 -10.56 11.30 1.36
N SER A 147 -10.90 11.07 2.63
CA SER A 147 -11.01 12.15 3.61
C SER A 147 -9.63 12.77 3.83
N THR A 148 -9.58 14.11 3.90
CA THR A 148 -8.40 14.91 4.19
C THR A 148 -8.44 15.49 5.61
N ASP A 149 -9.38 15.05 6.43
CA ASP A 149 -9.62 15.59 7.78
C ASP A 149 -8.60 15.00 8.77
N ASP A 150 -7.36 15.48 8.70
CA ASP A 150 -6.22 14.89 9.41
C ASP A 150 -5.79 15.68 10.65
N THR A 151 -6.32 16.90 10.86
CA THR A 151 -5.88 17.81 11.93
C THR A 151 -5.91 17.17 13.33
N ASP A 152 -7.00 16.47 13.64
CA ASP A 152 -7.23 15.81 14.93
C ASP A 152 -7.38 14.29 14.78
N PHE A 153 -6.76 13.69 13.75
CA PHE A 153 -6.91 12.27 13.45
C PHE A 153 -5.56 11.57 13.38
N ILE A 154 -5.35 10.64 14.31
CA ILE A 154 -4.14 9.81 14.36
C ILE A 154 -4.43 8.54 13.56
N GLU A 155 -3.99 8.50 12.29
CA GLU A 155 -4.13 7.32 11.43
C GLU A 155 -3.18 6.20 11.87
N MET A 156 -3.75 5.00 12.10
CA MET A 156 -2.99 3.80 12.48
C MET A 156 -2.94 2.78 11.35
N ILE A 157 -4.09 2.50 10.73
CA ILE A 157 -4.19 1.47 9.69
C ILE A 157 -4.97 2.02 8.52
N ARG A 158 -4.44 1.84 7.31
CA ARG A 158 -5.19 2.06 6.06
C ARG A 158 -5.53 0.72 5.43
N LEU A 159 -6.81 0.48 5.22
CA LEU A 159 -7.32 -0.67 4.49
C LEU A 159 -7.85 -0.23 3.13
N VAL A 160 -7.53 -0.98 2.08
CA VAL A 160 -8.14 -0.85 0.76
C VAL A 160 -8.49 -2.26 0.26
N GLY A 161 -9.76 -2.50 -0.04
CA GLY A 161 -10.22 -3.82 -0.48
C GLY A 161 -9.97 -4.95 0.52
N GLY A 162 -9.91 -4.64 1.82
CA GLY A 162 -9.58 -5.60 2.88
C GLY A 162 -8.08 -5.90 3.06
N VAL A 163 -7.19 -5.27 2.29
CA VAL A 163 -5.74 -5.41 2.42
C VAL A 163 -5.17 -4.20 3.16
N ARG A 164 -4.20 -4.44 4.06
CA ARG A 164 -3.47 -3.38 4.77
C ARG A 164 -2.49 -2.69 3.83
N HIS A 165 -2.76 -1.43 3.51
CA HIS A 165 -1.90 -0.59 2.68
C HIS A 165 -0.85 0.16 3.51
N GLN A 166 -1.23 0.57 4.72
CA GLN A 166 -0.36 1.28 5.64
C GLN A 166 -0.68 0.84 7.06
N GLU A 167 0.36 0.65 7.87
CA GLU A 167 0.25 0.32 9.28
C GLU A 167 1.33 1.08 10.04
N THR A 168 0.90 1.94 10.96
CA THR A 168 1.77 2.68 11.87
C THR A 168 1.78 1.94 13.20
N SER A 169 2.79 1.10 13.43
CA SER A 169 2.85 0.23 14.61
C SER A 169 3.37 0.92 15.88
N TYR A 170 3.99 2.10 15.76
CA TYR A 170 4.63 2.80 16.87
C TYR A 170 4.09 4.21 16.99
N ALA A 171 3.98 4.71 18.23
CA ALA A 171 3.64 6.10 18.47
C ALA A 171 4.76 7.00 17.94
N ILE A 172 4.39 8.01 17.15
CA ILE A 172 5.33 8.98 16.57
C ILE A 172 5.78 9.92 17.70
N TYR A 173 6.92 9.59 18.33
CA TYR A 173 7.59 10.49 19.27
C TYR A 173 8.68 11.25 18.52
N SER A 174 8.31 12.37 17.91
CA SER A 174 9.19 13.10 17.00
C SER A 174 10.58 13.39 17.59
N VAL A 175 10.68 13.78 18.86
CA VAL A 175 11.98 14.12 19.48
C VAL A 175 12.86 12.90 19.76
N LEU A 176 12.32 11.84 20.35
CA LEU A 176 13.11 10.64 20.64
C LEU A 176 13.47 9.91 19.34
N GLU A 177 12.53 9.83 18.41
CA GLU A 177 12.73 9.26 17.08
C GLU A 177 13.83 10.03 16.33
N GLU A 178 13.81 11.36 16.32
CA GLU A 178 14.85 12.17 15.68
C GLU A 178 16.23 11.93 16.31
N THR A 179 16.32 11.83 17.64
CA THR A 179 17.61 11.54 18.29
C THR A 179 18.14 10.14 17.93
N PHE A 180 17.27 9.14 17.83
CA PHE A 180 17.67 7.79 17.41
C PHE A 180 17.97 7.70 15.92
N ALA A 181 17.20 8.40 15.08
CA ALA A 181 17.44 8.50 13.65
C ALA A 181 18.81 9.12 13.38
N ARG A 182 19.13 10.26 14.03
CA ARG A 182 20.46 10.88 13.92
C ARG A 182 21.57 9.91 14.31
N ARG A 183 21.48 9.25 15.48
CA ARG A 183 22.51 8.30 15.94
C ARG A 183 22.65 7.11 14.99
N THR A 184 21.55 6.57 14.50
CA THR A 184 21.55 5.46 13.54
C THR A 184 22.18 5.87 12.20
N HIS A 185 21.90 7.10 11.75
CA HIS A 185 22.49 7.63 10.53
C HIS A 185 23.99 7.93 10.68
N ASP A 186 24.40 8.51 11.80
CA ASP A 186 25.81 8.76 12.11
C ASP A 186 26.62 7.45 12.21
N GLU A 187 26.00 6.37 12.71
CA GLU A 187 26.63 5.06 12.87
C GLU A 187 26.67 4.23 11.57
N SER A 188 25.58 4.23 10.79
CA SER A 188 25.39 3.26 9.69
C SER A 188 24.92 3.87 8.36
N GLY A 189 24.73 5.18 8.29
CA GLY A 189 24.22 5.86 7.10
C GLY A 189 22.78 5.46 6.75
N SER A 190 22.47 5.37 5.46
CA SER A 190 21.19 4.86 4.96
C SER A 190 21.40 3.44 4.42
N TYR A 191 20.58 2.49 4.87
CA TYR A 191 20.75 1.08 4.52
C TYR A 191 19.42 0.36 4.36
N THR A 192 19.43 -0.76 3.64
CA THR A 192 18.26 -1.63 3.48
C THR A 192 18.40 -2.86 4.36
N VAL A 193 17.36 -3.19 5.13
CA VAL A 193 17.28 -4.44 5.92
C VAL A 193 16.74 -5.56 5.05
N ARG A 194 15.63 -5.27 4.37
CA ARG A 194 15.04 -6.13 3.36
C ARG A 194 14.97 -5.33 2.08
N HIS A 195 15.71 -5.80 1.07
CA HIS A 195 15.72 -5.15 -0.23
C HIS A 195 14.30 -5.06 -0.78
N PHE A 196 14.06 -4.06 -1.61
CA PHE A 196 12.82 -3.90 -2.34
C PHE A 196 13.04 -4.45 -3.75
N PRO A 197 12.48 -5.62 -4.09
CA PRO A 197 12.62 -6.15 -5.45
C PRO A 197 12.07 -5.16 -6.46
N LEU A 198 12.90 -4.79 -7.43
CA LEU A 198 12.51 -3.91 -8.53
C LEU A 198 12.06 -4.77 -9.71
N GLN A 199 10.82 -4.57 -10.16
CA GLN A 199 10.28 -5.18 -11.37
C GLN A 199 10.02 -4.10 -12.41
N LEU A 200 10.60 -4.24 -13.60
CA LEU A 200 10.31 -3.36 -14.72
C LEU A 200 9.20 -3.98 -15.56
N LYS A 201 8.14 -3.21 -15.82
CA LYS A 201 6.99 -3.61 -16.61
C LYS A 201 6.73 -2.59 -17.71
N LEU A 202 6.11 -3.04 -18.78
CA LEU A 202 5.57 -2.15 -19.79
C LEU A 202 4.42 -1.32 -19.17
N SER A 203 4.29 -0.06 -19.58
CA SER A 203 3.14 0.75 -19.19
C SER A 203 1.89 0.22 -19.88
N THR A 204 0.82 -0.01 -19.12
CA THR A 204 -0.47 -0.52 -19.63
C THR A 204 -1.64 0.32 -19.09
N ASP A 205 -1.47 1.64 -19.00
CA ASP A 205 -2.52 2.53 -18.52
C ASP A 205 -3.65 2.63 -19.55
N SER A 206 -4.87 2.28 -19.14
CA SER A 206 -6.06 2.30 -19.99
C SER A 206 -6.51 3.70 -20.39
N ASN A 207 -6.03 4.74 -19.70
CA ASN A 207 -6.33 6.14 -20.01
C ASN A 207 -5.37 6.74 -21.05
N LEU A 208 -4.33 6.01 -21.46
CA LEU A 208 -3.31 6.46 -22.39
C LEU A 208 -3.42 5.72 -23.74
N THR A 209 -3.06 6.42 -24.82
CA THR A 209 -2.89 5.80 -26.14
C THR A 209 -1.73 4.81 -26.14
N GLN A 210 -1.73 3.84 -27.06
CA GLN A 210 -0.63 2.87 -27.19
C GLN A 210 0.73 3.57 -27.35
N ALA A 211 0.81 4.63 -28.16
CA ALA A 211 2.05 5.40 -28.35
C ALA A 211 2.57 6.04 -27.05
N GLN A 212 1.67 6.51 -26.17
CA GLN A 212 2.04 7.07 -24.87
C GLN A 212 2.50 5.99 -23.88
N ASN A 213 1.89 4.80 -23.94
CA ASN A 213 2.33 3.66 -23.16
C ASN A 213 3.70 3.13 -23.62
N ASP A 214 3.96 3.11 -24.92
CA ASP A 214 5.23 2.68 -25.51
C ASP A 214 6.39 3.65 -25.22
N ALA A 215 6.06 4.91 -24.95
CA ALA A 215 7.01 5.94 -24.51
C ALA A 215 7.40 5.77 -23.03
N ARG A 216 6.72 4.92 -22.26
CA ARG A 216 6.88 4.79 -20.81
C ARG A 216 7.24 3.37 -20.38
N PHE A 217 7.75 3.25 -19.17
CA PHE A 217 7.83 1.97 -18.46
C PHE A 217 7.45 2.19 -17.00
N VAL A 218 7.00 1.11 -16.35
CA VAL A 218 6.62 1.13 -14.94
C VAL A 218 7.68 0.40 -14.14
N ALA A 219 8.24 1.10 -13.16
CA ALA A 219 9.10 0.54 -12.13
C ALA A 219 8.22 0.18 -10.92
N ARG A 220 7.95 -1.11 -10.72
CA ARG A 220 7.27 -1.63 -9.53
C ARG A 220 8.30 -1.95 -8.46
N LEU A 221 8.12 -1.37 -7.28
CA LEU A 221 8.91 -1.62 -6.09
C LEU A 221 8.11 -2.50 -5.13
N ASP A 222 8.57 -3.73 -4.88
CA ASP A 222 7.90 -4.66 -3.98
C ASP A 222 8.17 -4.36 -2.48
N PRO A 223 7.32 -4.86 -1.56
CA PRO A 223 7.44 -4.63 -0.11
C PRO A 223 8.83 -4.88 0.46
N GLY A 224 9.38 -3.89 1.17
CA GLY A 224 10.72 -3.96 1.78
C GLY A 224 10.82 -3.17 3.07
N LYS A 225 12.02 -3.12 3.64
CA LYS A 225 12.33 -2.33 4.85
C LYS A 225 13.71 -1.70 4.73
N ALA A 226 13.80 -0.40 4.95
CA ALA A 226 15.05 0.35 4.96
C ALA A 226 15.05 1.43 6.04
N TYR A 227 16.24 1.96 6.28
CA TYR A 227 16.46 3.17 7.05
C TYR A 227 17.01 4.25 6.13
N VAL A 228 16.28 5.36 6.01
CA VAL A 228 16.65 6.51 5.17
C VAL A 228 16.90 7.68 6.11
N HIS A 229 18.13 8.18 6.17
CA HIS A 229 18.54 9.19 7.16
C HIS A 229 18.21 8.78 8.61
N GLY A 230 18.30 7.48 8.91
CA GLY A 230 17.98 6.91 10.22
C GLY A 230 16.49 6.73 10.52
N HIS A 231 15.58 7.23 9.68
CA HIS A 231 14.15 6.97 9.81
C HIS A 231 13.78 5.64 9.19
N GLU A 232 12.95 4.86 9.90
CA GLU A 232 12.43 3.61 9.39
C GLU A 232 11.44 3.86 8.26
N PHE A 233 11.66 3.20 7.12
CA PHE A 233 10.75 3.18 6.00
C PHE A 233 10.39 1.73 5.65
N THR A 234 9.10 1.42 5.71
CA THR A 234 8.58 0.09 5.41
C THR A 234 7.38 0.21 4.47
N THR A 235 7.30 -0.67 3.49
CA THR A 235 6.14 -0.78 2.60
C THR A 235 5.50 -2.16 2.78
N LEU A 236 4.17 -2.20 2.93
CA LEU A 236 3.41 -3.45 3.04
C LEU A 236 2.92 -3.93 1.67
N ILE A 237 2.77 -3.00 0.72
CA ILE A 237 2.29 -3.25 -0.63
C ILE A 237 3.29 -2.72 -1.66
N SER A 238 3.25 -3.27 -2.88
CA SER A 238 4.08 -2.78 -3.96
C SER A 238 3.65 -1.38 -4.41
N SER A 239 4.61 -0.51 -4.71
CA SER A 239 4.37 0.80 -5.31
C SER A 239 4.83 0.83 -6.76
N ASP A 240 4.04 1.45 -7.62
CA ASP A 240 4.32 1.57 -9.06
C ASP A 240 4.70 3.01 -9.37
N ILE A 241 5.85 3.21 -10.03
CA ILE A 241 6.32 4.52 -10.51
C ILE A 241 6.44 4.45 -12.03
N THR A 242 5.68 5.30 -12.72
CA THR A 242 5.75 5.40 -14.18
C THR A 242 6.83 6.40 -14.58
N ILE A 243 7.72 5.99 -15.47
CA ILE A 243 8.88 6.77 -15.93
C ILE A 243 8.85 6.84 -17.46
N ASP A 244 9.15 8.02 -18.01
CA ASP A 244 9.34 8.19 -19.46
C ASP A 244 10.65 7.53 -19.91
N ARG A 245 10.61 6.82 -21.04
CA ARG A 245 11.80 6.24 -21.64
C ARG A 245 12.66 7.35 -22.23
N ALA A 246 13.97 7.24 -22.04
CA ALA A 246 14.94 8.10 -22.70
C ALA A 246 14.95 7.83 -24.22
N ARG A 247 14.05 8.50 -24.95
CA ARG A 247 13.97 8.48 -26.43
C ARG A 247 14.49 9.77 -27.06
N GLU A 248 14.83 10.76 -26.25
CA GLU A 248 15.38 12.02 -26.73
C GLU A 248 16.83 11.82 -27.15
N THR A 249 17.17 12.37 -28.31
CA THR A 249 18.55 12.42 -28.78
C THR A 249 19.04 13.84 -28.61
N ASN A 250 20.19 14.01 -27.97
CA ASN A 250 20.86 15.30 -27.90
C ASN A 250 21.95 15.35 -28.97
N GLN A 251 21.82 16.25 -29.94
CA GLN A 251 22.81 16.47 -30.98
C GLN A 251 23.77 17.57 -30.51
N VAL A 252 24.93 17.15 -30.00
CA VAL A 252 25.99 18.08 -29.58
C VAL A 252 26.98 18.25 -30.73
N ASN A 253 27.06 19.46 -31.30
CA ASN A 253 28.06 19.80 -32.32
C ASN A 253 29.40 20.15 -31.65
N GLY A 254 30.51 19.61 -32.17
CA GLY A 254 31.86 19.91 -31.64
C GLY A 254 32.21 19.23 -30.30
N PHE A 255 31.55 18.12 -29.94
CA PHE A 255 31.92 17.34 -28.77
C PHE A 255 33.27 16.65 -28.98
N ASP A 256 34.27 16.98 -28.16
CA ASP A 256 35.57 16.33 -28.17
C ASP A 256 35.43 14.90 -27.62
N ARG A 257 35.26 13.93 -28.53
CA ARG A 257 35.33 12.51 -28.23
C ARG A 257 36.76 12.06 -28.45
N LEU A 258 37.37 11.47 -27.42
CA LEU A 258 38.54 10.62 -27.57
C LEU A 258 38.16 9.42 -28.45
N MET A 259 38.30 9.56 -29.77
CA MET A 259 38.17 8.44 -30.69
C MET A 259 39.36 7.52 -30.44
N GLN A 260 39.10 6.34 -29.90
CA GLN A 260 40.08 5.26 -29.86
C GLN A 260 40.30 4.74 -31.29
N TYR A 261 41.08 5.47 -32.08
CA TYR A 261 41.63 4.94 -33.33
C TYR A 261 42.74 3.95 -32.96
N GLY A 262 42.41 2.67 -32.98
CA GLY A 262 43.40 1.60 -33.07
C GLY A 262 43.55 1.16 -34.52
N ASN A 263 44.79 1.01 -34.99
CA ASN A 263 45.02 0.31 -36.25
C ASN A 263 44.67 -1.16 -36.03
N TYR A 264 43.62 -1.65 -36.70
CA TYR A 264 43.27 -3.06 -36.72
C TYR A 264 43.37 -3.58 -38.15
N THR A 265 43.90 -4.80 -38.30
CA THR A 265 43.88 -5.53 -39.57
C THR A 265 42.96 -6.72 -39.39
N VAL A 266 41.93 -6.84 -40.24
CA VAL A 266 41.06 -8.02 -40.24
C VAL A 266 41.67 -9.03 -41.19
N VAL A 267 42.14 -10.16 -40.66
CA VAL A 267 42.57 -11.29 -41.48
C VAL A 267 41.32 -11.96 -42.04
N ARG A 268 41.19 -11.96 -43.37
CA ARG A 268 40.03 -12.53 -44.07
C ARG A 268 40.21 -14.00 -44.38
N ASP A 269 41.39 -14.38 -44.86
CA ASP A 269 41.72 -15.71 -45.31
C ASP A 269 43.12 -16.09 -44.79
N LEU A 270 43.27 -17.32 -44.30
CA LEU A 270 44.56 -17.92 -43.92
C LEU A 270 44.88 -19.01 -44.93
N GLU A 271 45.95 -18.82 -45.70
CA GLU A 271 46.45 -19.84 -46.63
C GLU A 271 47.86 -20.29 -46.24
N GLY A 272 48.07 -21.61 -46.17
CA GLY A 272 49.29 -22.24 -45.68
C GLY A 272 49.06 -23.10 -44.44
N PHE A 273 50.13 -23.74 -43.95
CA PHE A 273 50.10 -24.52 -42.71
C PHE A 273 50.53 -23.64 -41.54
N PHE A 274 49.62 -23.37 -40.61
CA PHE A 274 49.93 -22.74 -39.34
C PHE A 274 50.13 -23.82 -38.27
N ASP A 275 51.37 -24.01 -37.82
CA ASP A 275 51.66 -24.93 -36.72
C ASP A 275 51.23 -24.32 -35.39
N THR A 276 50.10 -24.79 -34.87
CA THR A 276 49.54 -24.37 -33.59
C THR A 276 50.33 -24.90 -32.38
N THR A 277 51.22 -25.87 -32.56
CA THR A 277 52.03 -26.47 -31.48
C THR A 277 53.22 -25.57 -31.12
N GLY A 278 53.81 -24.91 -32.13
CA GLY A 278 54.99 -24.06 -31.97
C GLY A 278 54.71 -22.56 -31.86
N HIS A 279 53.46 -22.12 -32.07
CA HIS A 279 53.10 -20.70 -32.20
C HIS A 279 54.02 -19.96 -33.19
N ALA A 280 54.15 -20.51 -34.39
CA ALA A 280 55.04 -19.94 -35.40
C ALA A 280 54.60 -18.52 -35.77
N ILE A 281 55.56 -17.59 -35.82
CA ILE A 281 55.32 -16.21 -36.26
C ILE A 281 54.88 -16.23 -37.73
N VAL A 282 53.78 -15.55 -38.05
CA VAL A 282 53.28 -15.41 -39.42
C VAL A 282 53.46 -13.98 -39.92
N ASP A 283 53.78 -13.85 -41.20
CA ASP A 283 53.87 -12.55 -41.86
C ASP A 283 52.49 -12.14 -42.39
N LEU A 284 52.05 -10.94 -42.04
CA LEU A 284 50.79 -10.36 -42.52
C LEU A 284 51.05 -9.57 -43.80
N HIS A 285 50.23 -9.77 -44.83
CA HIS A 285 50.33 -9.06 -46.12
C HIS A 285 49.05 -8.29 -46.45
N LYS A 286 49.19 -7.14 -47.12
CA LYS A 286 48.05 -6.28 -47.55
C LYS A 286 47.47 -6.64 -48.92
N VAL A 287 47.79 -7.80 -49.46
CA VAL A 287 47.35 -8.29 -50.78
C VAL A 287 46.83 -9.72 -50.66
N ALA A 288 46.03 -10.17 -51.62
CA ALA A 288 45.63 -11.58 -51.71
C ALA A 288 46.86 -12.49 -51.87
N HIS A 289 46.78 -13.72 -51.36
CA HIS A 289 47.92 -14.65 -51.33
C HIS A 289 48.57 -14.86 -52.71
N GLU A 290 47.77 -15.01 -53.77
CA GLU A 290 48.24 -15.18 -55.15
C GLU A 290 49.09 -14.00 -55.65
N SER A 291 48.95 -12.82 -55.04
CA SER A 291 49.74 -11.62 -55.36
C SER A 291 51.03 -11.49 -54.56
N ILE A 292 51.33 -12.44 -53.65
CA ILE A 292 52.56 -12.45 -52.87
C ILE A 292 53.66 -13.12 -53.69
N ILE A 293 54.64 -12.33 -54.11
CA ILE A 293 55.80 -12.83 -54.85
C ILE A 293 56.88 -13.25 -53.84
N VAL A 294 57.01 -14.56 -53.60
CA VAL A 294 58.01 -15.15 -52.69
C VAL A 294 59.39 -15.39 -53.31
N THR A 295 59.53 -15.12 -54.62
CA THR A 295 60.78 -15.38 -55.37
C THR A 295 61.78 -14.23 -55.33
N ASP A 296 61.38 -13.04 -54.89
CA ASP A 296 62.24 -11.87 -54.72
C ASP A 296 61.97 -11.18 -53.36
N PRO A 297 62.99 -11.01 -52.50
CA PRO A 297 62.84 -10.37 -51.18
C PRO A 297 62.27 -8.95 -51.24
N THR A 298 62.55 -8.23 -52.33
CA THR A 298 62.16 -6.82 -52.49
C THR A 298 60.65 -6.69 -52.71
N THR A 299 60.11 -7.50 -53.60
CA THR A 299 58.66 -7.56 -53.88
C THR A 299 57.87 -8.19 -52.73
N TYR A 300 58.45 -9.15 -52.00
CA TYR A 300 57.84 -9.70 -50.79
C TYR A 300 57.66 -8.62 -49.70
N ALA A 301 58.71 -7.86 -49.40
CA ALA A 301 58.67 -6.82 -48.37
C ALA A 301 57.67 -5.68 -48.66
N ASN A 302 57.41 -5.39 -49.95
CA ASN A 302 56.46 -4.34 -50.35
C ASN A 302 55.00 -4.62 -49.95
N THR A 303 54.66 -5.89 -49.75
CA THR A 303 53.31 -6.32 -49.41
C THR A 303 53.17 -6.71 -47.93
N LYS A 304 54.28 -6.96 -47.23
CA LYS A 304 54.30 -7.26 -45.79
C LYS A 304 53.94 -6.02 -44.98
N ILE A 305 52.99 -6.17 -44.06
CA ILE A 305 52.48 -5.10 -43.18
C ILE A 305 52.79 -5.35 -41.70
N GLY A 306 53.25 -6.55 -41.34
CA GLY A 306 53.63 -6.87 -39.98
C GLY A 306 53.84 -8.37 -39.78
N THR A 307 53.99 -8.76 -38.52
CA THR A 307 54.04 -10.15 -38.09
C THR A 307 53.04 -10.36 -36.95
N ALA A 308 52.43 -11.54 -36.88
CA ALA A 308 51.50 -11.93 -35.83
C ALA A 308 51.91 -13.27 -35.19
#